data_AF-A0A7W1QS28-F1
#
_entry.id   AF-A0A7W1QS28-F1
#
_cell.length_a   1.000
_cell.length_b   1.000
_cell.length_c   1.000
_cell.angle_alpha   90.00
_cell.angle_beta   90.00
_cell.angle_gamma   90.00
#
_symmetry.space_group_name_H-M   'P 1'
#
loop_
_entity.id
_entity.type
_entity.pdbx_description
1 polymer ?
#
loop_
_entity_poly.entity_id
_entity_poly.type
_entity_poly.pdbx_seq_one_letter_code
_entity_poly.pdbx_strand_id
1 'polypeptide(L)' 'MGRETTRERKLSLFNALAREAAACRLCPAMCERTAVLSEHNGETGAHLMFIGEAPGRQGGDRTRVPFSGDASGRN' A
#
# COMPACT_ATOMS: atom_id res chain seq x y z
N MET A 1 21.27 -19.26 -16.00
CA MET A 1 20.72 -17.90 -15.87
C MET A 1 19.20 -18.03 -15.90
N GLY A 2 18.56 -18.12 -14.73
CA GLY A 2 17.14 -18.48 -14.60
C GLY A 2 16.24 -17.35 -15.10
N ARG A 3 15.15 -17.68 -15.78
CA ARG A 3 14.13 -16.69 -16.20
C ARG A 3 13.35 -16.26 -14.96
N GLU A 4 13.41 -14.97 -14.63
CA GLU A 4 12.56 -14.36 -13.62
C GLU A 4 11.09 -14.59 -13.98
N THR A 5 10.28 -15.03 -13.02
CA THR A 5 8.85 -15.24 -13.24
C THR A 5 8.13 -13.89 -13.29
N THR A 6 7.02 -13.79 -14.03
CA THR A 6 6.19 -12.57 -14.06
C THR A 6 5.78 -12.11 -12.65
N ARG A 7 5.60 -13.05 -11.71
CA ARG A 7 5.24 -12.77 -10.32
C ARG A 7 6.40 -12.12 -9.55
N GLU A 8 7.61 -12.65 -9.67
CA GLU A 8 8.82 -12.08 -9.05
C GLU A 8 9.07 -10.66 -9.54
N ARG A 9 8.96 -10.45 -10.85
CA ARG A 9 9.12 -9.13 -11.45
C ARG A 9 8.08 -8.14 -10.96
N LYS A 10 6.81 -8.54 -10.87
CA LYS A 10 5.74 -7.69 -10.30
C LYS A 10 6.00 -7.34 -8.84
N LEU A 11 6.45 -8.30 -8.03
CA LEU A 11 6.79 -8.07 -6.63
C LEU A 11 7.96 -7.08 -6.49
N SER A 12 8.99 -7.23 -7.32
CA SER A 12 10.14 -6.31 -7.36
C SER A 12 9.70 -4.87 -7.69
N LEU A 13 8.86 -4.71 -8.73
CA LEU A 13 8.29 -3.42 -9.12
C LEU A 13 7.38 -2.83 -8.03
N PHE A 14 6.55 -3.65 -7.38
CA PHE A 14 5.71 -3.22 -6.27
C PHE A 14 6.55 -2.71 -5.10
N ASN A 15 7.62 -3.41 -4.75
CA ASN A 15 8.53 -3.00 -3.68
C ASN A 15 9.25 -1.69 -4.02
N ALA A 16 9.60 -1.46 -5.29
CA ALA A 16 10.14 -0.17 -5.74
C ALA A 16 9.12 0.95 -5.59
N LEU A 17 7.88 0.72 -6.05
CA LEU A 17 6.78 1.68 -5.93
C LEU A 17 6.45 2.02 -4.46
N ALA A 18 6.43 1.01 -3.57
CA ALA A 18 6.21 1.22 -2.14
C ALA A 18 7.28 2.13 -1.51
N ARG A 19 8.55 1.96 -1.89
CA ARG A 19 9.65 2.83 -1.44
C ARG A 19 9.51 4.25 -1.97
N GLU A 20 9.17 4.41 -3.24
CA GLU A 20 8.94 5.73 -3.85
C GLU A 20 7.77 6.46 -3.19
N ALA A 21 6.65 5.77 -2.95
CA ALA A 21 5.50 6.32 -2.27
C ALA A 21 5.82 6.73 -0.82
N ALA A 22 6.60 5.93 -0.10
CA ALA A 22 7.03 6.24 1.27
C ALA A 22 7.96 7.48 1.34
N ALA A 23 8.72 7.75 0.27
CA ALA A 23 9.59 8.92 0.17
C ALA A 23 8.90 10.17 -0.40
N CYS A 24 7.64 10.06 -0.84
CA CYS A 24 6.93 11.15 -1.50
C CYS A 24 6.66 12.32 -0.54
N ARG A 25 6.97 13.55 -0.99
CA ARG A 25 6.77 14.80 -0.23
C ARG A 25 5.99 15.86 -1.02
N LEU A 26 5.29 15.47 -2.10
CA LEU A 26 4.58 16.39 -2.99
C LEU A 26 3.42 17.13 -2.29
N CYS A 27 2.81 16.51 -1.28
CA CYS A 27 1.67 17.06 -0.56
C CYS A 27 2.07 17.38 0.90
N PRO A 28 2.24 18.66 1.29
CA PRO A 28 2.66 19.03 2.64
C PRO A 28 1.79 18.44 3.76
N ALA A 29 0.46 18.41 3.56
CA ALA A 29 -0.49 17.83 4.51
C ALA A 29 -0.30 16.31 4.74
N MET A 30 0.38 15.62 3.82
CA MET A 30 0.65 14.19 3.90
C MET A 30 2.06 13.89 4.41
N CYS A 31 2.96 14.87 4.53
CA CYS A 31 4.35 14.64 4.93
C CYS A 31 4.49 14.11 6.37
N GLU A 32 3.53 14.42 7.23
CA GLU A 32 3.46 13.90 8.61
C GLU A 32 2.78 12.53 8.70
N ARG A 33 2.27 12.02 7.58
CA ARG A 33 1.65 10.72 7.44
C ARG A 33 2.61 9.78 6.76
N THR A 34 2.46 8.49 7.01
CA THR A 34 3.28 7.49 6.34
C THR A 34 2.45 6.82 5.24
N ALA A 35 3.01 6.57 4.06
CA ALA A 35 2.26 6.01 2.93
C ALA A 35 1.71 4.60 3.24
N VAL A 36 0.44 4.32 2.96
CA VAL A 36 -0.20 3.01 3.21
C VAL A 36 -0.10 2.14 1.94
N LEU A 37 1.14 1.87 1.53
CA LEU A 37 1.47 1.01 0.40
C LEU A 37 2.62 0.07 0.79
N SER A 38 2.28 -1.19 1.09
CA SER A 38 3.19 -2.24 1.52
C SER A 38 2.63 -3.63 1.21
N GLU A 39 3.29 -4.69 1.67
CA GLU A 39 2.80 -6.07 1.62
C GLU A 39 1.42 -6.27 2.28
N HIS A 40 0.98 -5.35 3.15
CA HIS A 40 -0.35 -5.36 3.74
C HIS A 40 -1.47 -5.03 2.75
N ASN A 41 -1.14 -4.55 1.55
CA ASN A 41 -2.12 -4.28 0.48
C ASN A 41 -2.54 -5.55 -0.30
N GLY A 42 -2.04 -6.73 0.09
CA GLY A 42 -2.38 -8.01 -0.52
C GLY A 42 -1.40 -8.44 -1.61
N GLU A 43 -1.76 -9.50 -2.34
CA GLU A 43 -0.88 -10.12 -3.32
C GLU A 43 -0.86 -9.34 -4.66
N THR A 44 0.33 -9.17 -5.24
CA THR A 44 0.51 -8.54 -6.58
C THR A 44 -0.10 -9.34 -7.75
N GLY A 45 -0.54 -10.57 -7.47
CA GLY A 45 -1.25 -11.45 -8.40
C GLY A 45 -2.77 -11.50 -8.19
N ALA A 46 -3.33 -10.69 -7.29
CA ALA A 46 -4.76 -10.69 -7.00
C ALA A 46 -5.61 -10.39 -8.26
N HIS A 47 -6.74 -11.08 -8.38
CA HIS A 47 -7.69 -10.89 -9.49
C HIS A 47 -8.61 -9.67 -9.29
N LEU A 48 -8.73 -9.19 -8.05
CA LEU A 48 -9.57 -8.06 -7.66
C LEU A 48 -8.73 -7.08 -6.83
N MET A 49 -8.98 -5.79 -7.04
CA MET A 49 -8.35 -4.72 -6.29
C MET A 49 -9.44 -3.80 -5.73
N PHE A 50 -9.41 -3.57 -4.42
CA PHE A 50 -10.26 -2.60 -3.76
C PHE A 50 -9.47 -1.32 -3.53
N ILE A 51 -10.03 -0.18 -3.94
CA ILE A 51 -9.39 1.13 -3.84
C ILE A 51 -10.24 2.00 -2.92
N GLY A 52 -9.64 2.46 -1.83
CA GLY A 52 -10.24 3.43 -0.91
C GLY A 52 -9.84 4.86 -1.27
N GLU A 53 -10.51 5.83 -0.65
CA GLU A 53 -10.22 7.26 -0.88
C GLU A 53 -8.86 7.68 -0.30
N ALA A 54 -8.67 7.50 1.01
CA ALA A 54 -7.47 7.89 1.73
C ALA A 54 -7.33 7.12 3.06
N PRO A 55 -6.13 7.04 3.65
CA PRO A 55 -5.95 6.47 4.98
C PRO A 55 -6.75 7.23 6.05
N GLY A 56 -7.68 6.55 6.70
CA GLY A 56 -8.38 7.09 7.87
C GLY A 56 -7.41 7.30 9.04
N ARG A 57 -7.53 8.44 9.74
CA ARG A 57 -6.67 8.80 10.89
C ARG A 57 -6.66 7.74 12.00
N GLN A 58 -7.81 7.10 12.25
CA GLN A 58 -7.97 6.09 13.30
C GLN A 58 -7.66 4.67 12.80
N GLY A 59 -7.75 4.44 11.49
CA GLY A 59 -7.47 3.18 10.83
C GLY A 59 -6.11 3.20 10.13
N GLY A 60 -6.12 3.19 8.80
CA GLY A 60 -4.93 2.94 7.96
C GLY A 60 -3.71 3.83 8.23
N ASP A 61 -3.91 5.08 8.68
CA ASP A 61 -2.79 5.95 9.07
C ASP A 61 -2.04 5.41 10.31
N ARG A 62 -2.80 4.87 11.27
CA ARG A 62 -2.29 4.29 12.53
C ARG A 62 -1.89 2.83 12.39
N THR A 63 -2.73 2.01 11.75
CA THR A 63 -2.52 0.56 11.63
C THR A 63 -1.57 0.18 10.52
N ARG A 64 -1.36 1.08 9.54
CA ARG A 64 -0.55 0.83 8.35
C ARG A 64 -1.11 -0.28 7.44
N VAL A 65 -2.34 -0.73 7.70
CA VAL A 65 -3.06 -1.75 6.93
C VAL A 65 -4.31 -1.10 6.33
N PRO A 66 -4.53 -1.17 5.01
CA PRO A 66 -5.74 -0.63 4.38
C PRO A 66 -7.01 -1.17 5.05
N PHE A 67 -7.99 -0.29 5.28
CA PHE A 67 -9.31 -0.64 5.84
C PHE A 67 -9.26 -1.36 7.20
N SER A 68 -8.25 -1.11 8.04
CA SER A 68 -8.11 -1.75 9.35
C SER A 68 -8.05 -0.73 10.49
N GLY A 69 -8.76 -1.01 11.58
CA GLY A 69 -8.72 -0.22 12.81
C GLY A 69 -9.69 0.95 12.89
N ASP A 70 -10.62 1.08 11.93
CA ASP A 70 -11.71 2.05 11.96
C ASP A 70 -13.01 1.45 11.37
N ALA A 71 -14.00 2.32 11.11
CA ALA A 71 -15.30 1.91 10.60
C ALA A 71 -15.27 1.21 9.24
N SER A 72 -14.26 1.51 8.41
CA SER A 72 -14.16 0.97 7.05
C SER A 72 -13.78 -0.51 6.99
N GLY A 73 -13.30 -1.08 8.10
CA GLY A 73 -12.98 -2.50 8.24
C GLY A 73 -14.07 -3.34 8.91
N ARG A 74 -15.22 -2.76 9.24
CA ARG A 74 -16.34 -3.49 9.87
C ARG A 74 -17.25 -4.04 8.77
N ASN A 75 -16.92 -5.24 8.31
CA ASN A 75 -17.52 -5.89 7.15
C ASN A 75 -18.07 -7.27 7.54
#